data_AF-A0A256IJV5-F1
#
_entry.id   AF-A0A256IJV5-F1
#
_cell.length_a   1.000
_cell.length_b   1.000
_cell.length_c   1.000
_cell.angle_alpha   90.00
_cell.angle_beta   90.00
_cell.angle_gamma   90.00
#
_symmetry.space_group_name_H-M   'P 1'
#
loop_
_entity.id
_entity.type
_entity.pdbx_description
1 polymer ?
#
loop_
_entity_poly.entity_id
_entity_poly.type
_entity_poly.pdbx_seq_one_letter_code
_entity_poly.pdbx_strand_id
1 'polypeptide(L)'
;GGVDAAAAGPDGRPSVPRLVCEVDGRVAAVLGGVESLRTPPAAAFPYVYRRDPADKRFRVRRSDDGTVVETASGFAAMRAAGFVPVPMPLVPEHVLGPSVDVDGAWDLVVGDGAEDG
;
A
#
# COMPACT_ATOMS: atom_id res chain seq x y z
N GLY A 1 -17.54 -3.70 4.57
CA GLY A 1 -17.29 -2.76 5.68
C GLY A 1 -15.81 -2.48 5.73
N GLY A 2 -15.40 -1.23 5.94
CA GLY A 2 -13.99 -0.90 6.08
C GLY A 2 -13.42 -1.52 7.36
N VAL A 3 -12.26 -2.16 7.24
CA VAL A 3 -11.45 -2.61 8.37
C VAL A 3 -10.91 -1.39 9.12
N ASP A 4 -11.14 -1.33 10.42
CA ASP A 4 -10.54 -0.29 11.27
C ASP A 4 -9.07 -0.63 11.49
N ALA A 5 -8.20 -0.02 10.69
CA ALA A 5 -6.77 -0.22 10.75
C ALA A 5 -6.14 0.28 12.07
N ALA A 6 -6.83 1.15 12.81
CA ALA A 6 -6.39 1.69 14.09
C ALA A 6 -6.79 0.81 15.28
N ALA A 7 -7.70 -0.15 15.09
CA ALA A 7 -8.21 -0.98 16.17
C ALA A 7 -7.09 -1.76 16.87
N ALA A 8 -7.09 -1.68 18.19
CA ALA A 8 -6.14 -2.35 19.07
C ALA A 8 -6.90 -3.16 20.14
N GLY A 9 -6.34 -4.32 20.49
CA GLY A 9 -6.81 -5.15 21.58
C GLY A 9 -6.42 -4.60 22.96
N PRO A 10 -6.90 -5.24 24.03
CA PRO A 10 -6.64 -4.82 25.42
C PRO A 10 -5.15 -4.80 25.81
N ASP A 11 -4.31 -5.53 25.07
CA ASP A 11 -2.86 -5.62 25.24
C ASP A 11 -2.08 -4.60 24.39
N GLY A 12 -2.80 -3.71 23.68
CA GLY A 12 -2.22 -2.71 22.79
C GLY A 12 -1.76 -3.27 21.43
N ARG A 13 -1.98 -4.57 21.15
CA ARG A 13 -1.66 -5.15 19.85
C ARG A 13 -2.75 -4.82 18.83
N PRO A 14 -2.42 -4.71 17.53
CA PRO A 14 -3.44 -4.56 16.50
C PRO A 14 -4.45 -5.71 16.57
N SER A 15 -5.74 -5.40 16.52
CA SER A 15 -6.78 -6.45 16.49
C SER A 15 -6.97 -7.07 15.11
N VAL A 16 -6.38 -6.47 14.07
CA VAL A 16 -6.37 -6.96 12.69
C VAL A 16 -4.97 -6.84 12.08
N PRO A 17 -4.58 -7.73 11.14
CA PRO A 17 -3.39 -7.54 10.34
C PRO A 17 -3.42 -6.20 9.60
N ARG A 18 -2.29 -5.49 9.59
CA ARG A 18 -2.17 -4.17 8.96
C ARG A 18 -0.76 -3.93 8.45
N LEU A 19 -0.63 -3.14 7.39
CA LEU A 19 0.66 -2.65 6.91
C LEU A 19 0.86 -1.22 7.40
N VAL A 20 1.95 -0.97 8.11
CA VAL A 20 2.32 0.36 8.60
C VAL A 20 3.39 0.94 7.66
N CYS A 21 3.11 2.10 7.08
CA CYS A 21 4.06 2.85 6.27
C CYS A 21 4.69 3.94 7.15
N GLU A 22 6.00 3.88 7.33
CA GLU A 22 6.74 4.83 8.15
C GLU A 22 7.79 5.61 7.34
N VAL A 23 7.99 6.87 7.71
CA VAL A 23 9.07 7.73 7.21
C VAL A 23 9.75 8.35 8.41
N ASP A 24 11.05 8.12 8.56
CA ASP A 24 11.86 8.63 9.67
C ASP A 24 11.24 8.36 11.06
N GLY A 25 10.71 7.14 11.25
CA GLY A 25 10.06 6.71 12.50
C GLY A 25 8.69 7.34 12.77
N ARG A 26 8.10 8.03 11.80
CA ARG A 26 6.73 8.55 11.88
C ARG A 26 5.81 7.75 10.97
N VAL A 27 4.69 7.29 11.52
CA VAL A 27 3.65 6.61 10.76
C VAL A 27 3.00 7.59 9.78
N ALA A 28 3.21 7.35 8.48
CA ALA A 28 2.61 8.11 7.39
C ALA A 28 1.23 7.56 7.01
N ALA A 29 1.06 6.23 7.05
CA ALA A 29 -0.22 5.57 6.79
C ALA A 29 -0.29 4.20 7.48
N VAL A 30 -1.52 3.76 7.76
CA VAL A 30 -1.83 2.39 8.16
C VAL A 30 -2.85 1.83 7.17
N LEU A 31 -2.48 0.75 6.50
CA LEU A 31 -3.31 0.07 5.51
C LEU A 31 -3.91 -1.17 6.19
N GLY A 32 -5.20 -1.11 6.51
CA GLY A 32 -5.90 -2.14 7.29
C GLY A 32 -6.32 -3.39 6.50
N GLY A 33 -6.15 -3.40 5.17
CA GLY A 33 -6.52 -4.54 4.34
C GLY A 33 -6.41 -4.29 2.83
N VAL A 34 -6.84 -5.27 2.04
CA VAL A 34 -6.70 -5.29 0.57
C VAL A 34 -7.30 -4.04 -0.10
N GLU A 35 -8.44 -3.55 0.38
CA GLU A 35 -9.05 -2.35 -0.20
C GLU A 35 -8.19 -1.10 0.00
N SER A 36 -7.56 -0.94 1.17
CA SER A 36 -6.61 0.15 1.42
C SER A 36 -5.28 -0.01 0.67
N LEU A 37 -4.91 -1.25 0.30
CA LEU A 37 -3.76 -1.50 -0.59
C LEU A 37 -4.09 -1.16 -2.03
N ARG A 38 -5.31 -1.49 -2.48
CA ARG A 38 -5.79 -1.19 -3.84
C ARG A 38 -6.01 0.31 -4.03
N THR A 39 -6.50 0.98 -3.00
CA THR A 39 -6.79 2.42 -3.01
C THR A 39 -6.25 3.07 -1.73
N PRO A 40 -4.95 3.43 -1.70
CA PRO A 40 -4.36 4.07 -0.54
C PRO A 40 -4.99 5.43 -0.22
N PRO A 41 -5.00 5.88 1.05
CA PRO A 41 -5.58 7.16 1.42
C PRO A 41 -4.86 8.32 0.73
N ALA A 42 -5.59 9.13 -0.05
CA ALA A 42 -5.02 10.25 -0.79
C ALA A 42 -4.32 11.30 0.10
N ALA A 43 -4.77 11.45 1.36
CA ALA A 43 -4.14 12.34 2.33
C ALA A 43 -2.70 11.93 2.69
N ALA A 44 -2.43 10.61 2.74
CA ALA A 44 -1.10 10.08 3.02
C ALA A 44 -0.27 9.84 1.76
N PHE A 45 -0.95 9.49 0.66
CA PHE A 45 -0.35 9.24 -0.65
C PHE A 45 -0.99 10.17 -1.68
N PRO A 46 -0.58 11.45 -1.76
CA PRO A 46 -1.23 12.44 -2.62
C PRO A 46 -0.98 12.21 -4.11
N TYR A 47 0.02 11.39 -4.45
CA TYR A 47 0.40 11.11 -5.82
C TYR A 47 0.52 9.61 -6.08
N VAL A 48 0.01 9.18 -7.23
CA VAL A 48 0.23 7.85 -7.80
C VAL A 48 0.88 8.00 -9.17
N TYR A 49 1.64 7.01 -9.61
CA TYR A 49 2.21 7.05 -10.94
C TYR A 49 1.99 5.74 -11.70
N ARG A 50 1.90 5.84 -13.03
CA ARG A 50 1.80 4.69 -13.92
C ARG A 50 2.62 4.92 -15.17
N ARG A 51 3.33 3.88 -15.61
CA ARG A 51 3.94 3.87 -16.95
C ARG A 51 2.86 3.60 -17.98
N ASP A 52 2.68 4.53 -18.90
CA ASP A 52 1.70 4.38 -19.98
C ASP A 52 2.19 3.32 -20.99
N PRO A 53 1.33 2.38 -21.38
CA PRO A 53 1.72 1.32 -22.29
C PRO A 53 1.99 1.81 -23.72
N ALA A 54 1.43 2.95 -24.15
CA ALA A 54 1.51 3.43 -25.53
C ALA A 54 2.85 4.11 -25.84
N ASP A 55 3.28 5.05 -25.00
CA ASP A 55 4.51 5.83 -25.23
C ASP A 55 5.62 5.59 -24.20
N LYS A 56 5.37 4.64 -23.27
CA LYS A 56 6.31 4.20 -22.24
C LYS A 56 6.75 5.30 -21.25
N ARG A 57 6.08 6.45 -21.18
CA ARG A 57 6.38 7.49 -20.18
C ARG A 57 5.58 7.30 -18.88
N PHE A 58 6.10 7.79 -17.78
CA PHE A 58 5.41 7.79 -16.49
C PHE A 58 4.48 8.99 -16.40
N ARG A 59 3.22 8.77 -15.98
CA ARG A 59 2.29 9.83 -15.59
C ARG A 59 2.22 9.83 -14.08
N VAL A 60 2.49 10.96 -13.46
CA VAL A 60 2.16 11.19 -12.05
C VAL A 60 0.80 11.85 -12.00
N ARG A 61 -0.09 11.33 -11.16
CA ARG A 61 -1.47 11.78 -11.00
C ARG A 61 -1.75 12.11 -9.55
N ARG A 62 -2.64 13.07 -9.32
CA ARG A 62 -3.24 13.30 -8.02
C ARG A 62 -4.12 12.12 -7.63
N SER A 63 -4.03 11.66 -6.40
CA SER A 63 -4.76 10.46 -5.94
C SER A 63 -6.25 10.69 -5.70
N ASP A 64 -6.65 11.93 -5.43
CA ASP A 64 -8.04 12.34 -5.14
C ASP A 64 -8.89 12.50 -6.41
N ASP A 65 -8.34 13.11 -7.47
CA ASP A 65 -9.07 13.48 -8.68
C ASP A 65 -8.49 12.86 -9.97
N GLY A 66 -7.33 12.19 -9.89
CA GLY A 66 -6.68 11.53 -11.02
C GLY A 66 -6.00 12.45 -12.02
N THR A 67 -5.97 13.77 -11.78
CA THR A 67 -5.36 14.77 -12.67
C THR A 67 -3.89 14.48 -12.86
N VAL A 68 -3.42 14.45 -14.11
CA VAL A 68 -2.00 14.30 -14.42
C VAL A 68 -1.27 15.60 -14.08
N VAL A 69 -0.29 15.51 -13.18
CA VAL A 69 0.51 16.65 -12.72
C VAL A 69 1.95 16.64 -13.24
N GLU A 70 2.44 15.49 -13.74
CA GLU A 70 3.78 15.36 -14.33
C GLU A 70 3.84 14.20 -15.35
N THR A 71 4.70 14.33 -16.37
CA THR A 71 5.01 13.29 -17.36
C THR A 71 6.53 13.07 -17.53
N ALA A 72 7.05 12.07 -16.82
CA ALA A 72 8.48 11.79 -16.76
C ALA A 72 8.92 10.67 -17.72
N SER A 73 10.13 10.76 -18.28
CA SER A 73 10.72 9.71 -19.11
C SER A 73 11.24 8.50 -18.31
N GLY A 74 11.42 8.65 -17.00
CA GLY A 74 11.96 7.62 -16.12
C GLY A 74 12.03 8.09 -14.67
N PHE A 75 12.46 7.20 -13.77
CA PHE A 75 12.56 7.52 -12.34
C PHE A 75 13.56 8.64 -12.03
N ALA A 76 14.63 8.81 -12.80
CA ALA A 76 15.55 9.93 -12.63
C ALA A 76 14.86 11.27 -12.89
N ALA A 77 14.06 11.36 -13.96
CA ALA A 77 13.26 12.54 -14.27
C ALA A 77 12.17 12.80 -13.21
N MET A 78 11.53 11.75 -12.67
CA MET A 78 10.58 11.89 -11.56
C MET A 78 11.24 12.48 -10.32
N ARG A 79 12.42 11.97 -9.93
CA ARG A 79 13.18 12.51 -8.79
C ARG A 79 13.59 13.95 -9.00
N ALA A 80 14.02 14.31 -10.20
CA ALA A 80 14.35 15.70 -10.54
C ALA A 80 13.12 16.63 -10.43
N ALA A 81 11.92 16.12 -10.69
CA ALA A 81 10.65 16.81 -10.49
C ALA A 81 10.12 16.76 -9.04
N GLY A 82 10.88 16.20 -8.09
CA GLY A 82 10.51 16.16 -6.67
C GLY A 82 9.67 14.95 -6.25
N PHE A 83 9.43 13.98 -7.15
CA PHE A 83 8.71 12.76 -6.83
C PHE A 83 9.68 11.62 -6.48
N VAL A 84 9.45 10.94 -5.36
CA VAL A 84 10.20 9.75 -4.94
C VAL A 84 9.39 8.50 -5.29
N PRO A 85 9.58 7.89 -6.48
CA PRO A 85 8.83 6.69 -6.85
C PRO A 85 9.24 5.50 -5.96
N VAL A 86 8.25 4.81 -5.42
CA VAL A 86 8.44 3.51 -4.77
C VAL A 86 8.72 2.46 -5.84
N PRO A 87 9.89 1.81 -5.87
CA PRO A 87 10.24 0.84 -6.90
C PRO A 87 9.17 -0.25 -7.01
N MET A 88 8.69 -0.52 -8.23
CA MET A 88 7.80 -1.63 -8.49
C MET A 88 8.59 -2.85 -8.97
N PRO A 89 8.27 -4.06 -8.48
CA PRO A 89 7.16 -4.33 -7.57
C PRO A 89 7.59 -4.29 -6.09
N LEU A 90 6.70 -3.85 -5.21
CA LEU A 90 6.72 -4.24 -3.78
C LEU A 90 6.35 -5.73 -3.73
N VAL A 91 7.28 -6.57 -4.15
CA VAL A 91 7.19 -8.04 -4.13
C VAL A 91 7.41 -8.45 -2.67
N PRO A 92 6.41 -9.01 -1.95
CA PRO A 92 6.58 -9.42 -0.55
C PRO A 92 7.83 -10.26 -0.32
N GLU A 93 8.18 -11.14 -1.27
CA GLU A 93 9.40 -11.96 -1.29
C GLU A 93 10.68 -11.11 -1.20
N HIS A 94 10.68 -9.90 -1.78
CA HIS A 94 11.80 -8.96 -1.77
C HIS A 94 11.79 -8.04 -0.53
N VAL A 95 10.65 -7.94 0.16
CA VAL A 95 10.48 -7.10 1.35
C VAL A 95 10.67 -7.91 2.65
N LEU A 96 10.24 -9.16 2.67
CA LEU A 96 10.25 -10.06 3.82
C LEU A 96 11.56 -10.89 3.94
N GLY A 97 12.35 -10.92 2.87
CA GLY A 97 13.61 -11.66 2.80
C GLY A 97 13.43 -13.16 2.48
N PRO A 98 14.51 -13.85 2.06
CA PRO A 98 14.46 -15.23 1.55
C PRO A 98 14.12 -16.30 2.61
N SER A 99 14.05 -15.91 3.89
CA SER A 99 13.69 -16.80 5.00
C SER A 99 12.18 -16.94 5.21
N VAL A 100 11.38 -16.10 4.55
CA VAL A 100 9.92 -16.17 4.64
C VAL A 100 9.42 -16.91 3.41
N ASP A 101 8.98 -18.15 3.61
CA ASP A 101 8.31 -18.95 2.58
C ASP A 101 6.89 -18.40 2.37
N VAL A 102 6.77 -17.43 1.47
CA VAL A 102 5.52 -16.75 1.13
C VAL A 102 4.59 -17.63 0.30
N ASP A 103 5.11 -18.63 -0.41
CA ASP A 103 4.30 -19.62 -1.13
C ASP A 103 3.55 -20.54 -0.15
N GLY A 104 4.13 -20.81 1.02
CA GLY A 104 3.52 -21.60 2.09
C GLY A 104 2.76 -20.81 3.18
N ALA A 105 2.84 -19.48 3.18
CA ALA A 105 2.31 -18.63 4.26
C ALA A 105 0.87 -18.15 4.02
N TRP A 106 -0.04 -19.08 3.78
CA TRP A 106 -1.49 -18.80 3.73
C TRP A 106 -2.20 -19.50 4.89
N ASP A 107 -3.02 -18.76 5.62
CA ASP A 107 -3.93 -19.30 6.64
C ASP A 107 -5.39 -19.01 6.23
N LEU A 108 -6.27 -19.99 6.43
CA LEU A 108 -7.69 -19.91 6.08
C LEU A 108 -8.50 -20.01 7.37
N VAL A 109 -8.86 -18.86 7.94
CA VAL A 109 -9.67 -18.82 9.17
C VAL A 109 -11.16 -18.83 8.77
N VAL A 110 -11.86 -19.91 9.11
CA VAL A 110 -13.32 -19.92 9.13
C VAL A 110 -13.74 -19.15 10.37
N GLY A 111 -14.37 -17.99 10.20
CA GLY A 111 -15.04 -17.33 11.31
C GLY A 111 -16.20 -18.21 11.76
N ASP A 112 -16.22 -18.60 13.03
CA ASP A 112 -17.38 -19.28 13.61
C ASP A 112 -18.59 -18.36 13.44
N GLY A 113 -19.43 -18.68 12.44
CA GLY A 113 -20.79 -18.19 12.39
C GLY A 113 -21.48 -18.75 13.61
N ALA A 114 -21.80 -17.88 14.57
CA ALA A 114 -22.67 -18.25 15.68
C ALA A 114 -23.92 -18.93 15.12
N GLU A 115 -24.19 -20.14 15.59
CA GLU A 115 -25.43 -20.85 15.32
C GLU A 115 -26.58 -20.02 15.90
N ASP A 116 -27.44 -19.50 15.02
CA ASP A 116 -28.77 -19.05 15.43
C ASP A 116 -29.58 -20.30 15.80
N GLY A 117 -29.97 -20.41 17.06
CA GLY A 117 -30.72 -21.53 17.63
C GLY A 117 -32.16 -21.68 17.14
#